data_AF-A0A1F9BNA3-F1
#
_entry.id   AF-A0A1F9BNA3-F1
#
_cell.length_a   1.000
_cell.length_b   1.000
_cell.length_c   1.000
_cell.angle_alpha   90.00
_cell.angle_beta   90.00
_cell.angle_gamma   90.00
#
_symmetry.space_group_name_H-M   'P 1'
#
loop_
_entity.id
_entity.type
_entity.pdbx_description
1 polymer ?
#
loop_
_entity_poly.entity_id
_entity_poly.type
_entity_poly.pdbx_seq_one_letter_code
_entity_poly.pdbx_strand_id
1 'polypeptide(L)'
;MALVSSLFKEEKMPKKELLLYAPVANADSYRLEEVVATVVPQPEMEMVHTPGGLFHRLRRLNNGLRVAVILAAGRKELGELLSLGLMLEGLRVILIIPDADPQTISQGHRLRPRYISLIDSDFQDVAAVLRRILRCSRSST
;
A
#
# COMPACT_ATOMS: atom_id res chain seq x y z
N MET A 1 -41.37 -25.70 18.49
CA MET A 1 -41.60 -25.06 17.17
C MET A 1 -41.55 -23.54 17.33
N ALA A 2 -40.34 -22.99 17.36
CA ALA A 2 -40.02 -21.58 17.09
C ALA A 2 -38.49 -21.53 16.98
N LEU A 3 -38.00 -21.61 15.74
CA LEU A 3 -36.58 -21.52 15.42
C LEU A 3 -36.04 -20.16 15.91
N VAL A 4 -35.08 -20.24 16.82
CA VAL A 4 -34.18 -19.13 17.16
C VAL A 4 -33.49 -18.71 15.86
N SER A 5 -33.90 -17.56 15.35
CA SER A 5 -33.32 -16.88 14.19
C SER A 5 -31.94 -16.35 14.59
N SER A 6 -30.97 -17.25 14.62
CA SER A 6 -29.55 -16.93 14.74
C SER A 6 -29.10 -16.09 13.55
N LEU A 7 -28.97 -14.78 13.79
CA LEU A 7 -27.69 -14.08 13.69
C LEU A 7 -26.79 -14.48 12.51
N PHE A 8 -27.27 -14.33 11.27
CA PHE A 8 -26.38 -13.95 10.17
C PHE A 8 -26.35 -12.42 10.13
N LYS A 9 -25.67 -11.83 11.12
CA LYS A 9 -25.10 -10.50 10.92
C LYS A 9 -24.02 -10.71 9.87
N GLU A 10 -24.30 -10.38 8.62
CA GLU A 10 -23.26 -10.11 7.63
C GLU A 10 -22.33 -9.08 8.29
N GLU A 11 -21.25 -9.55 8.92
CA GLU A 11 -20.10 -8.71 9.16
C GLU A 11 -19.66 -8.25 7.78
N LYS A 12 -20.13 -7.06 7.38
CA LYS A 12 -19.58 -6.35 6.23
C LYS A 12 -18.08 -6.28 6.48
N MET A 13 -17.33 -7.19 5.85
CA MET A 13 -15.88 -7.16 5.93
C MET A 13 -15.45 -5.77 5.47
N PRO A 14 -14.64 -5.06 6.26
CA PRO A 14 -14.23 -3.71 5.92
C PRO A 14 -13.61 -3.74 4.52
N LYS A 15 -14.13 -2.89 3.64
CA LYS A 15 -13.62 -2.78 2.28
C LYS A 15 -12.19 -2.27 2.39
N LYS A 16 -11.21 -3.11 2.09
CA LYS A 16 -9.81 -2.70 2.14
C LYS A 16 -9.53 -1.69 1.02
N GLU A 17 -9.22 -0.46 1.40
CA GLU A 17 -8.97 0.64 0.46
C GLU A 17 -7.48 0.86 0.20
N LEU A 18 -6.62 0.34 1.10
CA LEU A 18 -5.17 0.48 1.04
C LEU A 18 -4.43 -0.86 1.11
N LEU A 19 -3.43 -1.02 0.25
CA LEU A 19 -2.44 -2.09 0.30
C LEU A 19 -1.11 -1.49 0.76
N LEU A 20 -0.55 -2.01 1.85
CA LEU A 20 0.76 -1.67 2.36
C LEU A 20 1.71 -2.83 2.11
N TYR A 21 2.75 -2.57 1.33
CA TYR A 21 3.90 -3.44 1.20
C TYR A 21 5.06 -2.90 2.03
N ALA A 22 5.49 -3.68 3.01
CA ALA A 22 6.66 -3.38 3.83
C ALA A 22 7.36 -4.69 4.25
N PRO A 23 8.62 -4.94 3.84
CA PRO A 23 9.33 -6.19 4.15
C PRO A 23 9.49 -6.43 5.66
N VAL A 24 9.44 -7.70 6.08
CA VAL A 24 9.61 -8.10 7.49
C VAL A 24 11.00 -7.72 8.01
N ALA A 25 11.10 -7.39 9.29
CA ALA A 25 12.35 -7.19 10.04
C ALA A 25 13.17 -5.95 9.65
N ASN A 26 12.52 -4.89 9.17
CA ASN A 26 13.14 -3.57 9.02
C ASN A 26 12.48 -2.56 9.99
N ALA A 27 13.29 -1.77 10.71
CA ALA A 27 12.81 -0.69 11.56
C ALA A 27 11.97 0.33 10.78
N ASP A 28 12.33 0.58 9.52
CA ASP A 28 11.59 1.50 8.66
C ASP A 28 10.23 0.95 8.24
N SER A 29 10.07 -0.38 8.15
CA SER A 29 8.77 -1.01 7.92
C SER A 29 7.81 -0.72 9.07
N TYR A 30 8.26 -0.88 10.32
CA TYR A 30 7.44 -0.58 11.49
C TYR A 30 7.09 0.91 11.59
N ARG A 31 8.07 1.79 11.34
CA ARG A 31 7.85 3.24 11.31
C ARG A 31 6.83 3.64 10.25
N LEU A 32 6.94 3.08 9.04
CA LEU A 32 5.99 3.32 7.97
C LEU A 32 4.60 2.81 8.32
N GLU A 33 4.49 1.60 8.88
CA GLU A 33 3.23 1.02 9.34
C GLU A 33 2.53 1.90 10.37
N GLU A 34 3.24 2.39 11.39
CA GLU A 34 2.70 3.31 12.40
C GLU A 34 2.17 4.59 11.76
N VAL A 35 2.97 5.20 10.88
CA VAL A 35 2.61 6.46 10.22
C VAL A 35 1.38 6.28 9.31
N VAL A 36 1.32 5.20 8.53
CA VAL A 36 0.17 4.88 7.68
C VAL A 36 -1.07 4.56 8.52
N ALA A 37 -0.92 3.89 9.66
CA ALA A 37 -2.01 3.58 10.59
C ALA A 37 -2.66 4.84 11.20
N THR A 38 -1.93 5.98 11.27
CA THR A 38 -2.52 7.28 11.65
C THR A 38 -3.51 7.85 10.63
N VAL A 39 -3.53 7.29 9.41
CA VAL A 39 -4.36 7.75 8.30
C VAL A 39 -5.44 6.73 7.95
N VAL A 40 -5.08 5.45 7.90
CA VAL A 40 -5.98 4.34 7.56
C VAL A 40 -5.94 3.31 8.69
N PRO A 41 -7.06 3.04 9.38
CA PRO A 41 -7.11 2.01 10.41
C PRO A 41 -6.74 0.63 9.86
N GLN A 42 -6.09 -0.20 10.69
CA GLN A 42 -5.67 -1.55 10.31
C GLN A 42 -6.75 -2.43 9.65
N PRO A 43 -8.04 -2.40 10.08
CA PRO A 43 -9.08 -3.20 9.42
C PRO A 43 -9.32 -2.83 7.93
N GLU A 44 -9.05 -1.59 7.53
CA GLU A 44 -9.18 -1.10 6.15
C GLU A 44 -7.88 -1.21 5.35
N MET A 45 -6.82 -1.68 6.01
CA MET A 45 -5.48 -1.87 5.47
C MET A 45 -5.22 -3.34 5.18
N GLU A 46 -4.57 -3.61 4.06
CA GLU A 46 -3.99 -4.91 3.78
C GLU A 46 -2.48 -4.83 3.84
N MET A 47 -1.87 -5.61 4.74
CA MET A 47 -0.42 -5.65 4.89
C MET A 47 0.15 -6.87 4.20
N VAL A 48 1.23 -6.66 3.46
CA VAL A 48 1.96 -7.71 2.74
C VAL A 48 3.44 -7.46 2.91
N HIS A 49 4.19 -8.52 3.24
CA HIS A 49 5.59 -8.38 3.63
C HIS A 49 6.59 -9.09 2.71
N THR A 50 6.11 -9.66 1.60
CA THR A 50 6.97 -10.32 0.61
C THR A 50 6.59 -9.93 -0.81
N PRO A 51 7.55 -9.80 -1.75
CA PRO A 51 7.24 -9.47 -3.14
C PRO A 51 6.27 -10.47 -3.76
N GLY A 52 6.43 -11.77 -3.44
CA GLY A 52 5.54 -12.84 -3.89
C GLY A 52 4.11 -12.70 -3.35
N GLY A 53 3.96 -12.33 -2.07
CA GLY A 53 2.66 -12.01 -1.49
C GLY A 53 2.02 -10.80 -2.17
N LEU A 54 2.82 -9.79 -2.50
CA LEU A 54 2.34 -8.58 -3.16
C LEU A 54 1.85 -8.90 -4.58
N PHE A 55 2.64 -9.65 -5.34
CA PHE A 55 2.25 -10.15 -6.65
C PHE A 55 0.94 -10.95 -6.59
N HIS A 56 0.84 -11.92 -5.69
CA HIS A 56 -0.36 -12.74 -5.54
C HIS A 56 -1.59 -11.88 -5.18
N ARG A 57 -1.43 -10.87 -4.33
CA ARG A 57 -2.53 -9.98 -3.96
C ARG A 57 -2.95 -9.08 -5.12
N LEU A 58 -2.00 -8.49 -5.84
CA LEU A 58 -2.28 -7.64 -7.00
C LEU A 58 -2.99 -8.43 -8.12
N ARG A 59 -2.69 -9.73 -8.33
CA ARG A 59 -3.44 -10.57 -9.30
C ARG A 59 -4.91 -10.78 -8.93
N ARG A 60 -5.22 -10.74 -7.63
CA ARG A 60 -6.55 -10.97 -7.07
C ARG A 60 -7.26 -9.67 -6.71
N LEU A 61 -6.79 -8.54 -7.24
CA LEU A 61 -7.38 -7.23 -7.04
C LEU A 61 -8.84 -7.24 -7.47
N ASN A 62 -9.71 -7.12 -6.48
CA ASN A 62 -11.10 -6.73 -6.62
C ASN A 62 -11.20 -5.20 -6.47
N ASN A 63 -12.17 -4.56 -7.14
CA ASN A 63 -12.30 -3.11 -7.39
C ASN A 63 -12.40 -2.18 -6.14
N GLY A 64 -11.95 -2.60 -4.96
CA GLY A 64 -11.97 -1.83 -3.72
C GLY A 64 -10.66 -1.17 -3.31
N LEU A 65 -9.52 -1.74 -3.68
CA LEU A 65 -8.20 -1.15 -3.39
C LEU A 65 -7.96 0.05 -4.30
N ARG A 66 -7.61 1.19 -3.69
CA ARG A 66 -7.42 2.47 -4.39
C ARG A 66 -5.99 2.96 -4.35
N VAL A 67 -5.28 2.62 -3.28
CA VAL A 67 -3.95 3.12 -2.98
C VAL A 67 -3.03 1.95 -2.62
N ALA A 68 -1.81 2.00 -3.13
CA ALA A 68 -0.74 1.12 -2.70
C ALA A 68 0.40 1.96 -2.12
N VAL A 69 0.84 1.63 -0.91
CA VAL A 69 2.04 2.19 -0.30
C VAL A 69 3.09 1.07 -0.33
N ILE A 70 4.23 1.31 -0.97
CA ILE A 70 5.23 0.28 -1.24
C ILE A 70 6.58 0.76 -0.74
N LEU A 71 7.16 0.05 0.23
CA LEU A 71 8.53 0.27 0.68
C LEU A 71 9.47 -0.73 0.04
N ALA A 72 10.44 -0.22 -0.72
CA ALA A 72 11.58 -1.00 -1.19
C ALA A 72 12.77 -0.72 -0.25
N ALA A 73 13.11 -1.69 0.59
CA ALA A 73 14.21 -1.61 1.56
C ALA A 73 15.60 -1.62 0.91
N GLY A 74 15.70 -2.01 -0.37
CA GLY A 74 16.97 -2.01 -1.10
C GLY A 74 16.80 -2.04 -2.61
N ARG A 75 17.89 -1.75 -3.33
CA ARG A 75 17.89 -1.71 -4.82
C ARG A 75 17.50 -3.05 -5.44
N LYS A 76 17.93 -4.16 -4.83
CA LYS A 76 17.56 -5.51 -5.29
C LYS A 76 16.05 -5.71 -5.25
N GLU A 77 15.44 -5.37 -4.11
CA GLU A 77 14.00 -5.48 -3.93
C GLU A 77 13.23 -4.52 -4.85
N LEU A 78 13.69 -3.28 -5.02
CA LEU A 78 13.14 -2.36 -6.01
C LEU A 78 13.13 -3.01 -7.41
N GLY A 79 14.23 -3.66 -7.79
CA GLY A 79 14.35 -4.42 -9.04
C GLY A 79 13.32 -5.54 -9.18
N GLU A 80 13.09 -6.32 -8.11
CA GLU A 80 12.06 -7.37 -8.09
C GLU A 80 10.66 -6.77 -8.27
N LEU A 81 10.38 -5.64 -7.61
CA LEU A 81 9.11 -4.92 -7.69
C LEU A 81 8.86 -4.32 -9.07
N LEU A 82 9.88 -4.03 -9.89
CA LEU A 82 9.70 -3.52 -11.26
C LEU A 82 8.82 -4.42 -12.13
N SER A 83 8.83 -5.73 -11.86
CA SER A 83 8.00 -6.71 -12.57
C SER A 83 6.50 -6.51 -12.30
N LEU A 84 6.12 -5.76 -11.25
CA LEU A 84 4.75 -5.46 -10.87
C LEU A 84 4.16 -4.26 -11.61
N GLY A 85 4.95 -3.52 -12.39
CA GLY A 85 4.54 -2.22 -12.95
C GLY A 85 3.19 -2.22 -13.66
N LEU A 86 2.90 -3.25 -14.48
CA LEU A 86 1.61 -3.38 -15.17
C LEU A 86 0.44 -3.66 -14.22
N MET A 87 0.68 -4.34 -13.11
CA MET A 87 -0.36 -4.72 -12.15
C MET A 87 -0.70 -3.58 -11.19
N LEU A 88 0.19 -2.60 -11.08
CA LEU A 88 -0.04 -1.36 -10.35
C LEU A 88 -0.79 -0.32 -11.19
N GLU A 89 -1.00 -0.58 -12.49
CA GLU A 89 -1.81 0.30 -13.34
C GLU A 89 -3.23 0.43 -12.78
N GLY A 90 -3.69 1.68 -12.63
CA GLY A 90 -4.97 2.00 -12.02
C GLY A 90 -4.93 2.23 -10.50
N LEU A 91 -3.86 1.82 -9.82
CA LEU A 91 -3.65 2.15 -8.40
C LEU A 91 -2.93 3.49 -8.25
N ARG A 92 -3.23 4.15 -7.14
CA ARG A 92 -2.50 5.35 -6.72
C ARG A 92 -1.32 4.89 -5.88
N VAL A 93 -0.14 4.77 -6.50
CA VAL A 93 1.05 4.23 -5.82
C VAL A 93 1.82 5.35 -5.11
N ILE A 94 2.15 5.14 -3.84
CA ILE A 94 3.18 5.87 -3.09
C ILE A 94 4.35 4.92 -2.92
N LEU A 95 5.53 5.30 -3.43
CA LEU A 95 6.72 4.46 -3.42
C LEU A 95 7.77 5.05 -2.47
N ILE A 96 8.31 4.23 -1.58
CA ILE A 96 9.45 4.56 -0.74
C ILE A 96 10.65 3.82 -1.33
N ILE A 97 11.67 4.58 -1.75
CA ILE A 97 12.87 4.04 -2.38
C ILE A 97 14.04 4.02 -1.39
N PRO A 98 15.03 3.12 -1.59
CA PRO A 98 16.10 2.90 -0.61
C PRO A 98 17.14 4.03 -0.56
N ASP A 99 17.30 4.80 -1.64
CA ASP A 99 18.31 5.85 -1.75
C ASP A 99 17.96 6.86 -2.85
N ALA A 100 18.63 8.02 -2.82
CA ALA A 100 18.43 9.11 -3.77
C ALA A 100 19.33 9.01 -5.03
N ASP A 101 19.87 7.83 -5.33
CA ASP A 101 20.67 7.63 -6.53
C ASP A 101 19.82 7.84 -7.79
N PRO A 102 20.32 8.58 -8.80
CA PRO A 102 19.58 8.82 -10.03
C PRO A 102 19.08 7.54 -10.72
N GLN A 103 19.83 6.43 -10.64
CA GLN A 103 19.39 5.14 -11.17
C GLN A 103 18.22 4.57 -10.38
N THR A 104 18.29 4.61 -9.04
CA THR A 104 17.21 4.16 -8.14
C THR A 104 15.94 4.96 -8.38
N ILE A 105 16.05 6.29 -8.47
CA ILE A 105 14.93 7.19 -8.76
C ILE A 105 14.32 6.86 -10.13
N SER A 106 15.16 6.74 -11.17
CA SER A 106 14.73 6.40 -12.52
C SER A 106 13.99 5.04 -12.56
N GLN A 107 14.53 4.03 -11.87
CA GLN A 107 13.87 2.73 -11.72
C GLN A 107 12.53 2.85 -10.98
N GLY A 108 12.48 3.59 -9.87
CA GLY A 108 11.25 3.83 -9.11
C GLY A 108 10.15 4.48 -9.95
N HIS A 109 10.50 5.44 -10.81
CA HIS A 109 9.54 6.07 -11.72
C HIS A 109 8.90 5.10 -12.74
N ARG A 110 9.54 3.96 -13.04
CA ARG A 110 8.96 2.93 -13.92
C ARG A 110 7.71 2.27 -13.31
N LEU A 111 7.57 2.29 -11.99
CA LEU A 111 6.36 1.85 -11.28
C LEU A 111 5.21 2.87 -11.35
N ARG A 112 5.44 4.01 -12.02
CA ARG A 112 4.50 5.13 -12.16
C ARG A 112 3.90 5.60 -10.82
N PRO A 113 4.72 5.82 -9.78
CA PRO A 113 4.22 6.33 -8.51
C PRO A 113 3.65 7.75 -8.68
N ARG A 114 2.65 8.07 -7.86
CA ARG A 114 2.15 9.43 -7.69
C ARG A 114 3.03 10.26 -6.75
N TYR A 115 3.79 9.57 -5.90
CA TYR A 115 4.71 10.18 -4.96
C TYR A 115 5.86 9.22 -4.66
N ILE A 116 7.07 9.76 -4.56
CA ILE A 116 8.29 9.03 -4.17
C ILE A 116 8.83 9.68 -2.89
N SER A 117 9.17 8.86 -1.90
CA SER A 117 9.86 9.27 -0.67
C SER A 117 11.10 8.40 -0.45
N LEU A 118 12.00 8.82 0.43
CA LEU A 118 13.20 8.08 0.81
C LEU A 118 12.97 7.28 2.09
N ILE A 119 13.61 6.12 2.21
CA ILE A 119 13.44 5.23 3.37
C ILE A 119 13.95 5.84 4.69
N ASP A 120 14.92 6.76 4.62
CA ASP A 120 15.51 7.43 5.77
C ASP A 120 14.66 8.59 6.32
N SER A 121 13.54 8.90 5.67
CA SER A 121 12.63 9.99 6.07
C SER A 121 11.76 9.60 7.28
N ASP A 122 10.96 10.55 7.79
CA ASP A 122 10.02 10.32 8.90
C ASP A 122 8.63 9.85 8.46
N PHE A 123 8.43 9.70 7.14
CA PHE A 123 7.20 9.31 6.46
C PHE A 123 5.99 10.24 6.70
N GLN A 124 6.15 11.41 7.33
CA GLN A 124 5.03 12.34 7.55
C GLN A 124 4.48 12.90 6.24
N ASP A 125 5.36 13.09 5.27
CA ASP A 125 5.04 13.38 3.88
C ASP A 125 4.17 12.29 3.24
N VAL A 126 4.49 11.01 3.46
CA VAL A 126 3.71 9.85 3.01
C VAL A 126 2.30 9.91 3.61
N ALA A 127 2.16 10.17 4.91
CA ALA A 127 0.86 10.33 5.54
C ALA A 127 0.06 11.51 4.96
N ALA A 128 0.70 12.64 4.71
CA ALA A 128 0.06 13.82 4.11
C ALA A 128 -0.44 13.53 2.68
N VAL A 129 0.40 12.91 1.85
CA VAL A 129 0.05 12.50 0.48
C VAL A 129 -1.08 11.47 0.50
N LEU A 130 -0.99 10.48 1.39
CA LEU A 130 -2.03 9.46 1.55
C LEU A 130 -3.38 10.07 1.91
N ARG A 131 -3.43 10.98 2.90
CA ARG A 131 -4.66 11.73 3.25
C ARG A 131 -5.22 12.50 2.06
N ARG A 132 -4.36 13.12 1.25
CA ARG A 132 -4.79 13.85 0.05
C ARG A 132 -5.40 12.91 -0.99
N ILE A 133 -4.74 11.78 -1.25
CA ILE A 133 -5.20 10.78 -2.20
C ILE A 133 -6.57 10.23 -1.81
N LEU A 134 -6.77 9.88 -0.54
CA LEU A 134 -8.02 9.31 -0.05
C LEU A 134 -9.18 10.32 -0.12
N ARG A 135 -8.93 11.59 0.24
CA ARG A 135 -9.93 12.68 0.12
C ARG A 135 -10.41 12.87 -1.32
N CYS A 136 -9.51 12.89 -2.30
CA CYS A 136 -9.87 13.03 -3.72
C CYS A 136 -10.59 11.81 -4.30
N SER A 137 -10.76 10.72 -3.55
CA SER A 137 -11.49 9.53 -4.01
C SER A 137 -12.93 9.46 -3.51
N ARG A 138 -13.33 10.34 -2.58
CA ARG A 138 -14.68 10.36 -1.99
C ARG A 138 -15.70 11.23 -2.77
N SER A 139 -15.33 11.77 -3.93
CA SER A 139 -16.18 12.64 -4.76
C SER A 139 -16.80 11.90 -5.97
N SER A 140 -17.45 10.77 -5.71
CA SER A 140 -18.38 10.14 -6.65
C SER A 140 -19.52 9.53 -5.83
N THR A 141 -20.33 10.43 -5.28
CA THR A 141 -21.75 10.18 -4.96
C THR A 141 -22.53 10.42 -6.25
#